data_AF-A0A0D3VBK6-F1
#
_entry.id   AF-A0A0D3VBK6-F1
#
_cell.length_a   1.000
_cell.length_b   1.000
_cell.length_c   1.000
_cell.angle_alpha   90.00
_cell.angle_beta   90.00
_cell.angle_gamma   90.00
#
_symmetry.space_group_name_H-M   'P 1'
#
loop_
_entity.id
_entity.type
_entity.pdbx_description
1 polymer ?
#
loop_
_entity_poly.entity_id
_entity_poly.type
_entity_poly.pdbx_seq_one_letter_code
_entity_poly.pdbx_strand_id
1 'polypeptide(L)'
;MKISISKYLTLLLILLLLITGYKSYESNRATQNLQDNIDNTFKYQLSNVLSSLSMKVNDYTYRSILASVSNVASLSELTSFEDNNDNLDITLNNLYISLREERSKDKVLSRIDELREIFFVLVQDPTSKEATDKLIKITNDTFFNVKD
;
A
#
# COMPACT_ATOMS: atom_id res chain seq x y z
N MET A 1 -26.92 -0.39 -57.29
CA MET A 1 -27.57 -0.62 -55.97
C MET A 1 -27.37 0.63 -55.11
N LYS A 2 -28.42 1.44 -54.87
CA LYS A 2 -28.31 2.64 -54.02
C LYS A 2 -28.37 2.21 -52.55
N ILE A 3 -27.29 2.41 -51.80
CA ILE A 3 -27.28 2.21 -50.35
C ILE A 3 -28.10 3.34 -49.71
N SER A 4 -29.06 3.02 -48.85
CA SER A 4 -29.88 4.02 -48.17
C SER A 4 -29.07 4.77 -47.11
N ILE A 5 -29.37 6.04 -46.89
CA ILE A 5 -28.73 6.90 -45.87
C ILE A 5 -28.73 6.22 -44.49
N SER A 6 -29.80 5.50 -44.16
CA SER A 6 -29.91 4.69 -42.93
C SER A 6 -28.78 3.65 -42.79
N LYS A 7 -28.40 2.96 -43.86
CA LYS A 7 -27.29 1.98 -43.82
C LYS A 7 -25.94 2.65 -43.55
N TYR A 8 -25.71 3.84 -44.10
CA TYR A 8 -24.50 4.63 -43.80
C TYR A 8 -24.45 5.04 -42.34
N LEU A 9 -25.58 5.51 -41.78
CA LEU A 9 -25.68 5.87 -40.37
C LEU A 9 -25.46 4.67 -39.45
N THR A 10 -26.02 3.50 -39.79
CA THR A 10 -25.80 2.28 -39.02
C THR A 10 -24.33 1.84 -39.04
N LEU A 11 -23.68 1.86 -40.22
CA LEU A 11 -22.27 1.52 -40.33
C LEU A 11 -21.37 2.51 -39.56
N LEU A 12 -21.69 3.80 -39.62
CA LEU A 12 -20.99 4.83 -38.87
C LEU A 12 -21.12 4.62 -37.35
N LEU A 13 -22.33 4.27 -36.88
CA LEU A 13 -22.57 4.00 -35.46
C LEU A 13 -21.78 2.78 -34.98
N ILE A 14 -21.77 1.70 -35.75
CA ILE A 14 -20.98 0.49 -35.43
C ILE A 14 -19.50 0.85 -35.36
N LEU A 15 -18.99 1.62 -36.32
CA LEU A 15 -17.58 2.04 -36.32
C LEU A 15 -17.24 2.89 -35.07
N LEU A 16 -18.10 3.83 -34.70
CA LEU A 16 -17.91 4.63 -33.49
C LEU A 16 -17.89 3.77 -32.22
N LEU A 17 -18.81 2.81 -32.10
CA LEU A 17 -18.86 1.88 -30.97
C LEU A 17 -17.62 1.00 -30.88
N LEU A 18 -17.09 0.54 -32.03
CA LEU A 18 -15.85 -0.23 -32.07
C LEU A 18 -14.65 0.62 -31.61
N ILE A 19 -14.57 1.87 -32.05
CA ILE A 19 -13.49 2.79 -31.67
C ILE A 19 -13.55 3.12 -30.17
N THR A 20 -14.73 3.45 -29.63
CA THR A 20 -14.89 3.78 -28.21
C THR A 20 -14.70 2.55 -27.33
N GLY A 21 -15.21 1.38 -27.75
CA GLY A 21 -15.01 0.12 -27.07
C GLY A 21 -13.53 -0.26 -26.96
N TYR A 22 -12.78 -0.16 -28.07
CA TYR A 22 -11.34 -0.41 -28.07
C TYR A 22 -10.58 0.54 -27.14
N LYS A 23 -10.87 1.86 -27.21
CA LYS A 23 -10.22 2.85 -26.33
C LYS A 23 -10.51 2.62 -24.85
N SER A 24 -11.76 2.27 -24.51
CA SER A 24 -12.13 1.96 -23.13
C SER A 24 -11.40 0.72 -22.62
N TYR A 25 -11.29 -0.33 -23.44
CA TYR A 25 -10.53 -1.53 -23.10
C TYR A 25 -9.04 -1.24 -22.86
N GLU A 26 -8.41 -0.47 -23.76
CA GLU A 26 -7.01 -0.08 -23.63
C GLU A 26 -6.76 0.77 -22.37
N SER A 27 -7.64 1.74 -22.11
CA SER A 27 -7.57 2.57 -20.90
C SER A 27 -7.68 1.73 -19.63
N ASN A 28 -8.64 0.80 -19.57
CA ASN A 28 -8.82 -0.06 -18.41
C ASN A 28 -7.58 -0.93 -18.16
N ARG A 29 -6.97 -1.47 -19.23
CA ARG A 29 -5.74 -2.24 -19.13
C ARG A 29 -4.58 -1.38 -18.61
N ALA A 30 -4.47 -0.14 -19.08
CA ALA A 30 -3.43 0.78 -18.60
C ALA A 30 -3.61 1.10 -17.11
N THR A 31 -4.84 1.33 -16.65
CA THR A 31 -5.16 1.53 -15.23
C THR A 31 -4.84 0.29 -14.40
N GLN A 32 -5.20 -0.91 -14.85
CA GLN A 32 -4.86 -2.15 -14.17
C GLN A 32 -3.34 -2.35 -14.07
N ASN A 33 -2.61 -2.14 -15.16
CA ASN A 33 -1.14 -2.23 -15.14
C ASN A 33 -0.51 -1.21 -14.16
N LEU A 34 -1.07 -0.01 -14.06
CA LEU A 34 -0.62 1.00 -13.09
C LEU A 34 -0.85 0.49 -11.66
N GLN A 35 -2.04 -0.02 -11.38
CA GLN A 35 -2.38 -0.57 -10.07
C GLN A 35 -1.47 -1.75 -9.70
N ASP A 36 -1.26 -2.69 -10.61
CA ASP A 36 -0.35 -3.83 -10.41
C ASP A 36 1.08 -3.36 -10.09
N ASN A 37 1.55 -2.29 -10.75
CA ASN A 37 2.86 -1.72 -10.47
C ASN A 37 2.93 -1.07 -9.09
N ILE A 38 1.88 -0.36 -8.67
CA ILE A 38 1.78 0.24 -7.34
C ILE A 38 1.80 -0.86 -6.28
N ASP A 39 0.97 -1.89 -6.43
CA ASP A 39 0.85 -3.01 -5.49
C ASP A 39 2.15 -3.81 -5.39
N ASN A 40 2.82 -4.05 -6.51
CA ASN A 40 4.15 -4.70 -6.53
C ASN A 40 5.22 -3.82 -5.86
N THR A 41 5.19 -2.52 -6.11
CA THR A 41 6.11 -1.57 -5.45
C THR A 41 5.87 -1.56 -3.95
N PHE A 42 4.61 -1.56 -3.51
CA PHE A 42 4.24 -1.62 -2.11
C PHE A 42 4.77 -2.88 -1.43
N LYS A 43 4.58 -4.06 -2.01
CA LYS A 43 5.15 -5.33 -1.51
C LYS A 43 6.68 -5.30 -1.41
N TYR A 44 7.33 -4.70 -2.40
CA TYR A 44 8.78 -4.48 -2.34
C TYR A 44 9.17 -3.57 -1.18
N GLN A 45 8.44 -2.47 -0.94
CA GLN A 45 8.71 -1.58 0.19
C GLN A 45 8.43 -2.24 1.54
N LEU A 46 7.38 -3.06 1.68
CA LEU A 46 7.17 -3.89 2.86
C LEU A 46 8.36 -4.81 3.14
N SER A 47 8.94 -5.38 2.08
CA SER A 47 10.14 -6.23 2.18
C SER A 47 11.36 -5.41 2.65
N ASN A 48 11.49 -4.16 2.23
CA ASN A 48 12.54 -3.25 2.71
C ASN A 48 12.35 -2.91 4.19
N VAL A 49 11.11 -2.72 4.66
CA VAL A 49 10.84 -2.53 6.08
C VAL A 49 11.29 -3.76 6.87
N LEU A 50 10.87 -4.95 6.45
CA LEU A 50 11.28 -6.21 7.08
C LEU A 50 12.81 -6.37 7.13
N SER A 51 13.49 -6.07 6.02
CA SER A 51 14.94 -6.09 5.95
C SER A 51 15.58 -5.10 6.93
N SER A 52 15.09 -3.86 6.97
CA SER A 52 15.57 -2.82 7.90
C SER A 52 15.35 -3.23 9.36
N LEU A 53 14.19 -3.79 9.69
CA LEU A 53 13.87 -4.28 11.03
C LEU A 53 14.77 -5.45 11.44
N SER A 54 15.22 -6.28 10.50
CA SER A 54 16.09 -7.44 10.76
C SER A 54 17.53 -7.07 11.11
N MET A 55 17.93 -5.81 10.89
CA MET A 55 19.26 -5.32 11.25
C MET A 55 19.40 -5.07 12.75
N LYS A 56 20.63 -5.12 13.26
CA LYS A 56 20.94 -4.70 14.63
C LYS A 56 20.73 -3.18 14.77
N VAL A 57 19.84 -2.78 15.67
CA VAL A 57 19.46 -1.38 15.88
C VAL A 57 20.64 -0.54 16.38
N ASN A 58 20.93 0.52 15.64
CA ASN A 58 21.81 1.65 15.96
C ASN A 58 21.29 2.90 15.21
N ASP A 59 21.91 4.06 15.40
CA ASP A 59 21.47 5.33 14.79
C ASP A 59 21.32 5.29 13.27
N TYR A 60 22.23 4.61 12.57
CA TYR A 60 22.18 4.49 11.11
C TYR A 60 21.03 3.58 10.67
N THR A 61 20.91 2.40 11.26
CA THR A 61 19.85 1.45 10.90
C THR A 61 18.47 1.95 11.33
N TYR A 62 18.38 2.71 12.41
CA TYR A 62 17.14 3.37 12.84
C TYR A 62 16.63 4.34 11.77
N ARG A 63 17.52 5.16 11.17
CA ARG A 63 17.14 6.02 10.04
C ARG A 63 16.66 5.21 8.84
N SER A 64 17.26 4.03 8.59
CA SER A 64 16.80 3.11 7.55
C SER A 64 15.38 2.58 7.85
N ILE A 65 15.13 2.12 9.08
CA ILE A 65 13.79 1.68 9.52
C ILE A 65 12.77 2.81 9.31
N LEU A 66 13.07 4.00 9.81
CA LEU A 66 12.17 5.16 9.69
C LEU A 66 11.87 5.50 8.22
N ALA A 67 12.90 5.52 7.36
CA ALA A 67 12.74 5.79 5.94
C ALA A 67 11.92 4.70 5.24
N SER A 68 12.20 3.42 5.50
CA SER A 68 11.43 2.31 4.91
C SER A 68 9.96 2.37 5.34
N VAL A 69 9.68 2.64 6.62
CA VAL A 69 8.30 2.76 7.13
C VAL A 69 7.60 3.97 6.53
N SER A 70 8.30 5.11 6.37
CA SER A 70 7.75 6.29 5.68
C SER A 70 7.36 5.98 4.23
N ASN A 71 8.20 5.23 3.51
CA ASN A 71 7.95 4.89 2.10
C ASN A 71 6.70 4.02 1.94
N VAL A 72 6.53 3.02 2.82
CA VAL A 72 5.38 2.13 2.74
C VAL A 72 4.10 2.86 3.17
N ALA A 73 4.18 3.71 4.19
CA ALA A 73 3.06 4.56 4.60
C ALA A 73 2.61 5.49 3.47
N SER A 74 3.53 6.13 2.73
CA SER A 74 3.15 7.03 1.63
C SER A 74 2.50 6.34 0.42
N LEU A 75 2.68 5.03 0.28
CA LEU A 75 2.12 4.26 -0.84
C LEU A 75 0.81 3.58 -0.49
N SER A 76 0.57 3.28 0.78
CA SER A 76 -0.54 2.46 1.27
C SER A 76 -1.92 2.84 0.74
N GLU A 77 -2.30 4.12 0.83
CA GLU A 77 -3.57 4.68 0.33
C GLU A 77 -3.78 4.48 -1.18
N LEU A 78 -2.70 4.30 -1.95
CA LEU A 78 -2.76 4.11 -3.40
C LEU A 78 -2.90 2.64 -3.82
N THR A 79 -2.80 1.71 -2.87
CA THR A 79 -2.80 0.27 -3.17
C THR A 79 -4.21 -0.29 -3.24
N SER A 80 -4.39 -1.36 -4.01
CA SER A 80 -5.66 -2.12 -3.99
C SER A 80 -5.85 -2.94 -2.71
N PHE A 81 -4.80 -3.03 -1.88
CA PHE A 81 -4.84 -3.74 -0.60
C PHE A 81 -5.61 -2.99 0.46
N GLU A 82 -5.57 -1.65 0.45
CA GLU A 82 -6.34 -0.80 1.38
C GLU A 82 -7.84 -1.09 1.29
N ASP A 83 -8.38 -1.24 0.07
CA ASP A 83 -9.81 -1.56 -0.15
C ASP A 83 -10.26 -2.82 0.58
N ASN A 84 -9.34 -3.76 0.84
CA ASN A 84 -9.62 -5.05 1.48
C ASN A 84 -9.10 -5.12 2.93
N ASN A 85 -8.30 -4.14 3.34
CA ASN A 85 -7.63 -4.04 4.64
C ASN A 85 -7.75 -2.62 5.19
N ASP A 86 -8.99 -2.14 5.22
CA ASP A 86 -9.41 -0.85 5.77
C ASP A 86 -8.65 -0.57 7.08
N ASN A 87 -7.81 0.47 7.08
CA ASN A 87 -6.85 0.94 8.10
C ASN A 87 -5.36 0.60 7.86
N LEU A 88 -4.98 -0.06 6.76
CA LEU A 88 -3.56 -0.36 6.51
C LEU A 88 -2.75 0.94 6.38
N ASP A 89 -3.30 1.94 5.69
CA ASP A 89 -2.69 3.26 5.51
C ASP A 89 -2.50 4.04 6.81
N ILE A 90 -3.56 4.16 7.60
CA ILE A 90 -3.60 4.84 8.89
C ILE A 90 -2.60 4.17 9.83
N THR A 91 -2.56 2.83 9.82
CA THR A 91 -1.70 2.07 10.73
C THR A 91 -0.22 2.22 10.38
N LEU A 92 0.14 2.14 9.10
CA LEU A 92 1.51 2.35 8.66
C LEU A 92 1.98 3.79 8.92
N ASN A 93 1.10 4.78 8.72
CA ASN A 93 1.37 6.16 9.07
C ASN A 93 1.54 6.36 10.59
N ASN A 94 0.70 5.73 11.41
CA ASN A 94 0.82 5.78 12.87
C ASN A 94 2.12 5.14 13.35
N LEU A 95 2.58 4.05 12.72
CA LEU A 95 3.88 3.46 13.02
C LEU A 95 5.01 4.44 12.67
N TYR A 96 4.95 5.09 11.51
CA TYR A 96 5.92 6.11 11.11
C TYR A 96 6.01 7.24 12.15
N ILE A 97 4.85 7.78 12.57
CA ILE A 97 4.77 8.82 13.60
C ILE A 97 5.38 8.31 14.92
N SER A 98 4.98 7.12 15.37
CA SER A 98 5.46 6.54 16.62
C SER A 98 6.97 6.32 16.63
N LEU A 99 7.56 5.94 15.50
CA LEU A 99 9.01 5.82 15.35
C LEU A 99 9.70 7.18 15.39
N ARG A 100 9.13 8.20 14.74
CA ARG A 100 9.71 9.55 14.63
C ARG A 100 9.78 10.27 15.97
N GLU A 101 8.79 10.07 16.83
CA GLU A 101 8.64 10.78 18.11
C GLU A 101 9.53 10.18 19.21
N GLU A 102 10.38 11.00 19.85
CA GLU A 102 11.41 10.51 20.79
C GLU A 102 10.83 9.72 21.97
N ARG A 103 9.66 10.14 22.49
CA ARG A 103 8.98 9.52 23.64
C ARG A 103 8.48 8.09 23.39
N SER A 104 8.25 7.73 22.12
CA SER A 104 7.71 6.44 21.71
C SER A 104 8.71 5.58 20.96
N LYS A 105 9.72 6.19 20.33
CA LYS A 105 10.77 5.51 19.57
C LYS A 105 11.31 4.28 20.30
N ASP A 106 11.80 4.44 21.53
CA ASP A 106 12.42 3.34 22.27
C ASP A 106 11.42 2.24 22.64
N LYS A 107 10.15 2.62 22.90
CA LYS A 107 9.06 1.67 23.17
C LYS A 107 8.70 0.87 21.93
N VAL A 108 8.62 1.50 20.76
CA VAL A 108 8.38 0.81 19.49
C VAL A 108 9.55 -0.13 19.17
N LEU A 109 10.80 0.34 19.32
CA LEU A 109 11.99 -0.47 19.05
C LEU A 109 12.16 -1.64 20.04
N SER A 110 11.62 -1.55 21.26
CA SER A 110 11.59 -2.69 22.18
C SER A 110 10.70 -3.85 21.69
N ARG A 111 9.79 -3.58 20.76
CA ARG A 111 8.86 -4.54 20.14
C ARG A 111 9.33 -4.98 18.75
N ILE A 112 10.63 -4.83 18.43
CA ILE A 112 11.14 -5.04 17.07
C ILE A 112 10.91 -6.47 16.55
N ASP A 113 10.94 -7.48 17.41
CA ASP A 113 10.69 -8.86 17.01
C ASP A 113 9.24 -9.08 16.58
N GLU A 114 8.27 -8.50 17.31
CA GLU A 114 6.86 -8.51 16.90
C GLU A 114 6.65 -7.74 15.59
N LEU A 115 7.34 -6.61 15.41
CA LEU A 115 7.29 -5.88 14.15
C LEU A 115 7.84 -6.72 12.98
N ARG A 116 8.92 -7.48 13.17
CA ARG A 116 9.44 -8.39 12.14
C ARG A 116 8.40 -9.44 11.75
N GLU A 117 7.74 -10.06 12.72
CA GLU A 117 6.69 -11.05 12.45
C GLU A 117 5.51 -10.44 11.68
N ILE A 118 5.06 -9.25 12.07
CA ILE A 118 3.97 -8.54 11.40
C ILE A 118 4.35 -8.21 9.95
N PHE A 119 5.53 -7.61 9.73
CA PHE A 119 5.98 -7.26 8.38
C PHE A 119 6.28 -8.49 7.53
N PHE A 120 6.69 -9.60 8.14
CA PHE A 120 6.79 -10.88 7.43
C PHE A 120 5.43 -11.33 6.89
N VAL A 121 4.36 -11.25 7.69
CA VAL A 121 3.00 -11.56 7.24
C VAL A 121 2.55 -10.58 6.14
N LEU A 122 2.73 -9.26 6.34
CA LEU A 122 2.30 -8.25 5.37
C LEU A 122 3.02 -8.38 4.01
N VAL A 123 4.28 -8.83 3.98
CA VAL A 123 4.98 -9.10 2.71
C VAL A 123 4.29 -10.21 1.91
N GLN A 124 3.82 -11.26 2.60
CA GLN A 124 3.14 -12.39 1.95
C GLN A 124 1.70 -12.05 1.59
N ASP A 125 1.00 -11.41 2.53
CA ASP A 125 -0.40 -11.02 2.42
C ASP A 125 -0.62 -9.61 2.98
N PRO A 126 -0.51 -8.57 2.12
CA PRO A 126 -0.82 -7.20 2.50
C PRO A 126 -2.28 -6.96 2.91
N THR A 127 -3.19 -7.90 2.60
CA THR A 127 -4.60 -7.81 2.97
C THR A 127 -4.90 -8.40 4.36
N SER A 128 -3.86 -8.86 5.07
CA SER A 128 -3.99 -9.46 6.38
C SER A 128 -4.43 -8.44 7.43
N LYS A 129 -5.73 -8.44 7.74
CA LYS A 129 -6.32 -7.64 8.84
C LYS A 129 -5.72 -7.98 10.18
N GLU A 130 -5.40 -9.25 10.43
CA GLU A 130 -4.76 -9.67 11.67
C GLU A 130 -3.40 -9.00 11.87
N ALA A 131 -2.59 -8.90 10.81
CA ALA A 131 -1.30 -8.22 10.86
C ALA A 131 -1.47 -6.71 11.08
N THR A 132 -2.45 -6.08 10.41
CA THR A 132 -2.83 -4.68 10.64
C THR A 132 -3.26 -4.44 12.07
N ASP A 133 -4.17 -5.26 12.63
CA ASP A 133 -4.67 -5.14 14.00
C ASP A 133 -3.56 -5.27 15.04
N LYS A 134 -2.62 -6.21 14.83
CA LYS A 134 -1.43 -6.35 15.68
C LYS A 134 -0.57 -5.09 15.63
N LEU A 135 -0.41 -4.49 14.45
CA LEU A 135 0.36 -3.27 14.30
C LEU A 135 -0.33 -2.06 14.96
N ILE A 136 -1.65 -1.94 14.81
CA ILE A 136 -2.47 -0.95 15.53
C ILE A 136 -2.24 -1.08 17.03
N LYS A 137 -2.29 -2.30 17.57
CA LYS A 137 -2.06 -2.54 19.00
C LYS A 137 -0.69 -2.05 19.45
N ILE A 138 0.38 -2.34 18.70
CA ILE A 138 1.73 -1.85 19.04
C ILE A 138 1.76 -0.33 19.05
N THR A 139 1.23 0.34 18.03
CA THR A 139 1.23 1.82 17.98
C THR A 139 0.39 2.44 19.11
N ASN A 140 -0.75 1.86 19.44
CA ASN A 140 -1.58 2.29 20.57
C ASN A 140 -0.86 2.13 21.91
N ASP A 141 -0.25 0.98 22.17
CA ASP A 141 0.45 0.69 23.43
C ASP A 141 1.71 1.55 23.61
N THR A 142 2.37 1.92 22.51
CA THR A 142 3.68 2.60 22.54
C THR A 142 3.59 4.12 22.39
N PHE A 143 2.56 4.62 21.72
CA PHE A 143 2.41 6.05 21.40
C PHE A 143 1.15 6.69 22.00
N PHE A 144 -0.03 6.05 21.89
CA PHE A 144 -1.29 6.70 22.26
C PHE A 144 -1.73 6.45 23.71
N ASN A 145 -1.34 5.33 24.33
CA ASN A 145 -1.70 4.95 25.70
C ASN A 145 -0.58 5.20 26.74
N VAL A 146 0.40 6.04 26.40
CA VAL A 146 1.44 6.42 27.36
C VAL A 146 0.82 7.38 28.39
N LYS A 147 0.50 6.87 29.58
CA LYS A 147 0.37 7.74 30.76
C LYS A 147 1.77 8.24 31.11
N ASP A 148 1.91 9.56 31.19
CA ASP A 148 3.11 10.25 31.67
C ASP A 148 3.50 9.81 33.09
#